data_AF-A0A3D2Z0H7-F1
#
_entry.id   AF-A0A3D2Z0H7-F1
#
_cell.length_a   1.000
_cell.length_b   1.000
_cell.length_c   1.000
_cell.angle_alpha   90.00
_cell.angle_beta   90.00
_cell.angle_gamma   90.00
#
_symmetry.space_group_name_H-M   'P 1'
#
loop_
_entity.id
_entity.type
_entity.pdbx_description
1 polymer ?
#
loop_
_entity_poly.entity_id
_entity_poly.type
_entity_poly.pdbx_seq_one_letter_code
_entity_poly.pdbx_strand_id
1 'polypeptide(L)'
;MLQGYIVGVDSVGSWRPLVPRPESLGSEKTEGTQRRSRRPPRRSTGTFTLEEHLFMIAELYRDRLSLPDSAAVIYEFLVDRFPDSDQRARALYSLAWSHFEQLADPVTARPYLDQLVAEYGATVHANAARRLLELPVVRTAEAQAEEVYGEIEALKMQQPDAPDVWISRLDALTREYPTTVTAARAAYLAAWAIENIVGDSVAAEARYDSVAARFQRSEYADLVERRRRSRRDGTLTKMARTLKTLGQAVRQEERLLLIAVEPDSLDSTSMSRKYLGFAMRAHRREQFERAEDLYRASLDEQQGRNGNAHAGLGDVAWQQGYYEDAIEHLRTALKEKATSLLPQYRLFQYHVQQAQQDSANRYLRLVTRRDRDNPDALAVIDRFPTVASAEPEDVEIDLLETIQLEPSDDNLRQPAAFYGIVEQPLVRAAVAAQYPPSASDSATVIVDVLITREGRPDSVRAFLGEEPFLSAAVSAVEGYRFYAAEDRSERRMEVWVEIAMPFVLPTPAADGIEAAVAPVDTLNVDSAAGTRVE
;
A
#
# COMPACT_ATOMS: atom_id res chain seq x y z
N MET A 1 8.83 28.52 -43.08
CA MET A 1 9.95 28.09 -42.20
C MET A 1 9.46 28.16 -40.76
N LEU A 2 8.82 27.10 -40.29
CA LEU A 2 8.37 26.96 -38.91
C LEU A 2 9.46 26.21 -38.15
N GLN A 3 10.18 26.92 -37.27
CA GLN A 3 11.15 26.29 -36.38
C GLN A 3 10.39 25.45 -35.35
N GLY A 4 10.61 24.13 -35.40
CA GLY A 4 10.04 23.17 -34.45
C GLY A 4 10.47 23.46 -33.01
N TYR A 5 9.54 23.22 -32.08
CA TYR A 5 9.80 23.24 -30.65
C TYR A 5 10.61 21.99 -30.26
N ILE A 6 11.90 21.98 -30.57
CA ILE A 6 12.81 20.90 -30.19
C ILE A 6 13.16 21.07 -28.71
N VAL A 7 12.82 20.06 -27.91
CA VAL A 7 13.35 19.87 -26.56
C VAL A 7 14.78 19.34 -26.69
N GLY A 8 15.77 20.11 -26.26
CA GLY A 8 17.13 19.62 -26.09
C GLY A 8 17.27 18.89 -24.75
N VAL A 9 17.54 17.58 -24.79
CA VAL A 9 17.94 16.76 -23.64
C VAL A 9 19.38 16.30 -23.89
N ASP A 10 20.28 16.52 -22.93
CA ASP A 10 21.65 15.99 -23.04
C ASP A 10 21.67 14.47 -22.83
N SER A 11 22.82 13.83 -23.11
CA SER A 11 23.02 12.38 -22.99
C SER A 11 22.79 11.79 -21.59
N VAL A 12 22.45 12.63 -20.61
CA VAL A 12 22.24 12.29 -19.20
C VAL A 12 20.81 12.66 -18.72
N GLY A 13 19.95 13.19 -19.59
CA GLY A 13 18.52 13.39 -19.27
C GLY A 13 18.16 14.71 -18.59
N SER A 14 19.03 15.74 -18.60
CA SER A 14 18.74 17.03 -17.97
C SER A 14 18.05 18.03 -18.92
N TRP A 15 16.98 18.67 -18.44
CA TRP A 15 16.17 19.63 -19.20
C TRP A 15 16.75 21.06 -19.16
N ARG A 16 16.75 21.77 -20.30
CA ARG A 16 16.96 23.23 -20.37
C ARG A 16 15.81 23.95 -21.07
N PRO A 17 15.25 25.04 -20.49
CA PRO A 17 14.26 25.87 -21.18
C PRO A 17 14.92 26.83 -22.18
N LEU A 18 14.26 27.08 -23.32
CA LEU A 18 14.80 27.78 -24.50
C LEU A 18 14.45 29.28 -24.63
N VAL A 19 13.93 29.95 -23.58
CA VAL A 19 13.66 31.40 -23.64
C VAL A 19 14.09 32.10 -22.34
N PRO A 20 14.92 33.16 -22.39
CA PRO A 20 15.13 34.02 -21.22
C PRO A 20 13.87 34.84 -20.96
N ARG A 21 13.45 34.94 -19.69
CA ARG A 21 12.26 35.73 -19.28
C ARG A 21 12.41 37.19 -19.76
N PRO A 22 11.32 37.85 -20.20
CA PRO A 22 11.36 39.28 -20.43
C PRO A 22 11.60 39.99 -19.09
N GLU A 23 12.60 40.86 -19.06
CA GLU A 23 12.91 41.71 -17.91
C GLU A 23 11.76 42.68 -17.66
N SER A 24 11.05 42.51 -16.54
CA SER A 24 10.14 43.53 -16.04
C SER A 24 10.98 44.65 -15.41
N LEU A 25 10.98 45.81 -16.08
CA LEU A 25 11.47 47.09 -15.55
C LEU A 25 10.71 47.48 -14.28
N GLY A 26 11.50 47.77 -13.23
CA GLY A 26 11.32 48.56 -11.98
C GLY A 26 9.92 48.83 -11.41
N SER A 27 9.68 48.86 -10.10
CA SER A 27 10.52 49.11 -8.91
C SER A 27 9.59 48.89 -7.70
N GLU A 28 9.95 48.30 -6.57
CA GLU A 28 10.82 48.85 -5.52
C GLU A 28 11.04 47.77 -4.43
N LYS A 29 12.18 47.88 -3.75
CA LYS A 29 12.75 46.90 -2.82
C LYS A 29 11.94 46.74 -1.53
N THR A 30 11.77 45.51 -1.08
CA THR A 30 11.99 45.12 0.33
C THR A 30 12.52 43.69 0.37
N GLU A 31 13.58 43.51 1.16
CA GLU A 31 14.32 42.25 1.35
C GLU A 31 13.42 41.19 1.99
N GLY A 32 13.35 40.00 1.39
CA GLY A 32 12.50 38.92 1.90
C GLY A 32 12.67 37.61 1.12
N THR A 33 13.40 36.68 1.72
CA THR A 33 13.23 35.22 1.65
C THR A 33 13.14 34.58 0.27
N GLN A 34 14.26 34.01 -0.20
CA GLN A 34 14.31 33.08 -1.33
C GLN A 34 13.41 31.84 -1.09
N ARG A 35 12.16 31.90 -1.54
CA ARG A 35 11.29 30.71 -1.69
C ARG A 35 11.75 29.89 -2.89
N ARG A 36 12.59 28.89 -2.65
CA ARG A 36 12.77 27.76 -3.59
C ARG A 36 11.46 26.98 -3.66
N SER A 37 10.71 27.14 -4.76
CA SER A 37 9.53 26.35 -5.08
C SER A 37 9.92 24.88 -5.34
N ARG A 38 9.89 24.05 -4.29
CA ARG A 38 10.06 22.59 -4.44
C ARG A 38 8.73 21.99 -4.90
N ARG A 39 8.72 21.50 -6.14
CA ARG A 39 7.68 20.64 -6.71
C ARG A 39 7.43 19.43 -5.80
N PRO A 40 6.19 18.93 -5.69
CA PRO A 40 5.85 17.81 -4.83
C PRO A 40 6.49 16.49 -5.34
N PRO A 41 6.91 15.57 -4.46
CA PRO A 41 7.37 14.25 -4.87
C PRO A 41 6.17 13.41 -5.34
N ARG A 42 6.34 12.75 -6.49
CA ARG A 42 5.36 11.84 -7.09
C ARG A 42 5.17 10.61 -6.19
N ARG A 43 3.90 10.19 -6.06
CA ARG A 43 3.48 8.91 -5.46
C ARG A 43 4.21 7.75 -6.16
N SER A 44 4.68 6.76 -5.40
CA SER A 44 5.13 5.48 -5.96
C SER A 44 3.92 4.66 -6.42
N THR A 45 3.42 4.97 -7.60
CA THR A 45 2.76 3.97 -8.45
C THR A 45 3.85 3.06 -9.02
N GLY A 46 3.52 1.81 -9.37
CA GLY A 46 4.46 0.73 -9.73
C GLY A 46 5.67 1.18 -10.56
N THR A 47 6.80 0.47 -10.43
CA THR A 47 8.07 0.80 -11.11
C THR A 47 7.89 0.79 -12.63
N PHE A 48 7.34 1.87 -13.17
CA PHE A 48 7.24 2.08 -14.60
C PHE A 48 8.65 2.34 -15.11
N THR A 49 9.05 1.56 -16.10
CA THR A 49 10.33 1.73 -16.78
C THR A 49 10.37 3.10 -17.48
N LEU A 50 11.57 3.59 -17.80
CA LEU A 50 11.73 4.83 -18.55
C LEU A 50 10.98 4.77 -19.89
N GLU A 51 11.04 3.61 -20.55
CA GLU A 51 10.32 3.31 -21.78
C GLU A 51 8.80 3.46 -21.62
N GLU A 52 8.21 2.88 -20.58
CA GLU A 52 6.77 2.99 -20.28
C GLU A 52 6.35 4.45 -20.01
N HIS A 53 7.19 5.22 -19.31
CA HIS A 53 6.94 6.64 -19.13
C HIS A 53 6.94 7.41 -20.45
N LEU A 54 7.87 7.10 -21.36
CA LEU A 54 7.94 7.76 -22.66
C LEU A 54 6.74 7.42 -23.53
N PHE A 55 6.26 6.18 -23.52
CA PHE A 55 5.02 5.80 -24.19
C PHE A 55 3.82 6.58 -23.64
N MET A 56 3.66 6.65 -22.31
CA MET A 56 2.57 7.42 -21.70
C MET A 56 2.61 8.90 -22.08
N ILE A 57 3.81 9.48 -22.16
CA ILE A 57 3.98 10.88 -22.57
C ILE A 57 3.61 11.02 -24.04
N ALA A 58 4.12 10.17 -24.93
CA ALA A 58 3.80 10.21 -26.36
C ALA A 58 2.30 10.10 -26.62
N GLU A 59 1.61 9.18 -25.94
CA GLU A 59 0.15 9.00 -26.03
C GLU A 59 -0.62 10.21 -25.47
N LEU A 60 -0.13 10.85 -24.40
CA LEU A 60 -0.72 12.08 -23.89
C LEU A 60 -0.63 13.21 -24.94
N TYR A 61 0.54 13.39 -25.57
CA TYR A 61 0.72 14.37 -26.63
C TYR A 61 -0.19 14.08 -27.83
N ARG A 62 -0.29 12.80 -28.22
CA ARG A 62 -1.11 12.36 -29.34
C ARG A 62 -2.60 12.54 -29.09
N ASP A 63 -3.11 12.02 -27.97
CA ASP A 63 -4.55 11.80 -27.78
C ASP A 63 -5.24 12.91 -26.99
N ARG A 64 -4.55 13.49 -25.99
CA ARG A 64 -5.16 14.51 -25.12
C ARG A 64 -4.79 15.93 -25.48
N LEU A 65 -3.57 16.12 -25.97
CA LEU A 65 -3.09 17.44 -26.37
C LEU A 65 -3.24 17.69 -27.88
N SER A 66 -3.54 16.64 -28.65
CA SER A 66 -3.69 16.71 -30.11
C SER A 66 -2.48 17.34 -30.80
N LEU A 67 -1.27 17.01 -30.33
CA LEU A 67 0.01 17.46 -30.85
C LEU A 67 0.79 16.29 -31.47
N PRO A 68 0.39 15.82 -32.67
CA PRO A 68 0.97 14.64 -33.31
C PRO A 68 2.47 14.79 -33.65
N ASP A 69 2.94 15.98 -34.01
CA ASP A 69 4.37 16.26 -34.26
C ASP A 69 5.22 16.00 -33.01
N SER A 70 4.71 16.40 -31.84
CA SER A 70 5.43 16.22 -30.57
C SER A 70 5.42 14.77 -30.10
N ALA A 71 4.32 14.05 -30.36
CA ALA A 71 4.24 12.62 -30.10
C ALA A 71 5.21 11.83 -31.01
N ALA A 72 5.31 12.19 -32.29
CA ALA A 72 6.20 11.57 -33.26
C ALA A 72 7.67 11.64 -32.80
N VAL A 73 8.15 12.81 -32.35
CA VAL A 73 9.52 12.97 -31.82
C VAL A 73 9.80 12.01 -30.64
N ILE A 74 8.81 11.81 -29.76
CA ILE A 74 8.98 10.92 -28.61
C ILE A 74 8.97 9.45 -29.05
N TYR A 75 8.14 9.08 -30.02
CA TYR A 75 8.15 7.73 -30.60
C TYR A 75 9.44 7.44 -31.37
N GLU A 76 9.98 8.40 -32.12
CA GLU A 76 11.29 8.31 -32.77
C GLU A 76 12.39 8.07 -31.72
N PHE A 77 12.38 8.84 -30.63
CA PHE A 77 13.30 8.61 -29.51
C PHE A 77 13.15 7.22 -28.89
N LEU A 78 11.93 6.69 -28.77
CA LEU A 78 11.68 5.32 -28.29
C LEU A 78 12.28 4.27 -29.22
N VAL A 79 12.13 4.45 -30.54
CA VAL A 79 12.67 3.53 -31.56
C VAL A 79 14.19 3.50 -31.53
N ASP A 80 14.83 4.66 -31.39
CA ASP A 80 16.29 4.80 -31.39
C ASP A 80 16.94 4.37 -30.08
N ARG A 81 16.31 4.70 -28.95
CA ARG A 81 16.90 4.49 -27.62
C ARG A 81 16.75 3.05 -27.13
N PHE A 82 15.73 2.34 -27.60
CA PHE A 82 15.42 0.98 -27.17
C PHE A 82 15.36 0.01 -28.37
N PRO A 83 16.48 -0.16 -29.10
CA PRO A 83 16.52 -0.94 -30.34
C PRO A 83 16.16 -2.42 -30.17
N ASP A 84 16.43 -2.97 -28.97
CA ASP A 84 16.23 -4.38 -28.63
C ASP A 84 14.93 -4.61 -27.82
N SER A 85 14.07 -3.60 -27.68
CA SER A 85 12.83 -3.74 -26.90
C SER A 85 11.72 -4.42 -27.69
N ASP A 86 10.97 -5.30 -27.02
CA ASP A 86 9.73 -5.89 -27.54
C ASP A 86 8.66 -4.83 -27.89
N GLN A 87 8.75 -3.62 -27.31
CA GLN A 87 7.84 -2.52 -27.61
C GLN A 87 8.26 -1.69 -28.82
N ARG A 88 9.43 -1.95 -29.42
CA ARG A 88 9.91 -1.17 -30.57
C ARG A 88 8.99 -1.28 -31.78
N ALA A 89 8.41 -2.45 -32.03
CA ALA A 89 7.40 -2.63 -33.08
C ALA A 89 6.18 -1.70 -32.88
N ARG A 90 5.75 -1.51 -31.62
CA ARG A 90 4.66 -0.58 -31.26
C ARG A 90 5.09 0.87 -31.44
N ALA A 91 6.30 1.24 -31.03
CA ALA A 91 6.83 2.60 -31.21
C ALA A 91 6.94 2.96 -32.70
N LEU A 92 7.51 2.08 -33.52
CA LEU A 92 7.60 2.22 -34.97
C LEU A 92 6.22 2.38 -35.62
N TYR A 93 5.25 1.55 -35.24
CA TYR A 93 3.88 1.68 -35.75
C TYR A 93 3.23 3.01 -35.34
N SER A 94 3.34 3.40 -34.07
CA SER A 94 2.78 4.65 -33.57
C SER A 94 3.40 5.87 -34.24
N LEU A 95 4.72 5.86 -34.46
CA LEU A 95 5.44 6.89 -35.21
C LEU A 95 4.92 6.97 -36.65
N ALA A 96 4.88 5.83 -37.34
CA ALA A 96 4.42 5.75 -38.71
C ALA A 96 2.97 6.21 -38.86
N TRP A 97 2.08 5.80 -37.95
CA TRP A 97 0.67 6.20 -37.93
C TRP A 97 0.51 7.70 -37.67
N SER A 98 1.28 8.27 -36.75
CA SER A 98 1.24 9.71 -36.50
C SER A 98 1.62 10.50 -37.76
N HIS A 99 2.64 10.09 -38.50
CA HIS A 99 2.97 10.71 -39.79
C HIS A 99 1.90 10.47 -40.87
N PHE A 100 1.43 9.23 -41.01
CA PHE A 100 0.50 8.85 -42.08
C PHE A 100 -0.87 9.50 -41.93
N GLU A 101 -1.49 9.35 -40.75
CA GLU A 101 -2.89 9.76 -40.51
C GLU A 101 -3.00 11.16 -39.91
N GLN A 102 -2.20 11.47 -38.88
CA GLN A 102 -2.39 12.69 -38.11
C GLN A 102 -1.72 13.91 -38.74
N LEU A 103 -0.57 13.69 -39.38
CA LEU A 103 0.18 14.72 -40.09
C LEU A 103 -0.07 14.71 -41.60
N ALA A 104 -0.83 13.73 -42.09
CA ALA A 104 -1.13 13.54 -43.51
C ALA A 104 0.14 13.52 -44.40
N ASP A 105 1.23 12.96 -43.88
CA ASP A 105 2.53 12.83 -44.54
C ASP A 105 2.89 11.35 -44.73
N PRO A 106 2.29 10.69 -45.75
CA PRO A 106 2.57 9.29 -46.04
C PRO A 106 4.00 9.06 -46.54
N VAL A 107 4.67 10.10 -47.06
CA VAL A 107 6.06 9.99 -47.56
C VAL A 107 7.01 9.77 -46.38
N THR A 108 6.85 10.54 -45.31
CA THR A 108 7.64 10.39 -44.08
C THR A 108 7.27 9.13 -43.30
N ALA A 109 6.01 8.70 -43.35
CA ALA A 109 5.57 7.46 -42.70
C ALA A 109 6.12 6.19 -43.36
N ARG A 110 6.26 6.20 -44.69
CA ARG A 110 6.63 5.04 -45.51
C ARG A 110 7.86 4.26 -45.02
N PRO A 111 9.03 4.88 -44.75
CA PRO A 111 10.21 4.15 -44.30
C PRO A 111 9.99 3.40 -42.99
N TYR A 112 9.23 3.98 -42.05
CA TYR A 112 8.92 3.33 -40.77
C TYR A 112 7.96 2.14 -40.94
N LEU A 113 6.99 2.24 -41.85
CA LEU A 113 6.10 1.12 -42.19
C LEU A 113 6.87 -0.03 -42.86
N ASP A 114 7.73 0.28 -43.82
CA ASP A 114 8.57 -0.71 -44.50
C ASP A 114 9.55 -1.37 -43.52
N GLN A 115 10.15 -0.59 -42.61
CA GLN A 115 11.01 -1.10 -41.53
C GLN A 115 10.26 -2.04 -40.58
N LEU A 116 9.03 -1.66 -40.18
CA LEU A 116 8.21 -2.50 -39.31
C LEU A 116 7.87 -3.85 -39.96
N VAL A 117 7.60 -3.86 -41.27
CA VAL A 117 7.33 -5.10 -42.03
C VAL A 117 8.59 -5.95 -42.17
N ALA A 118 9.74 -5.34 -42.42
CA ALA A 118 11.02 -6.03 -42.60
C ALA A 118 11.55 -6.64 -41.29
N GLU A 119 11.53 -5.88 -40.20
CA GLU A 119 12.12 -6.28 -38.92
C GLU A 119 11.14 -7.07 -38.03
N TYR A 120 9.83 -6.80 -38.11
CA TYR A 120 8.83 -7.37 -37.19
C TYR A 120 7.70 -8.09 -37.92
N GLY A 121 8.00 -8.66 -39.09
CA GLY A 121 7.01 -9.18 -40.03
C GLY A 121 5.96 -10.15 -39.49
N ALA A 122 6.19 -10.83 -38.38
CA ALA A 122 5.25 -11.77 -37.75
C ALA A 122 4.37 -11.15 -36.64
N THR A 123 4.41 -9.83 -36.44
CA THR A 123 3.66 -9.12 -35.39
C THR A 123 2.35 -8.50 -35.88
N VAL A 124 1.43 -8.20 -34.95
CA VAL A 124 0.19 -7.48 -35.24
C VAL A 124 0.46 -6.08 -35.79
N HIS A 125 1.49 -5.40 -35.28
CA HIS A 125 1.92 -4.08 -35.74
C HIS A 125 2.43 -4.11 -37.19
N ALA A 126 3.23 -5.11 -37.56
CA ALA A 126 3.65 -5.28 -38.95
C ALA A 126 2.48 -5.57 -39.89
N ASN A 127 1.50 -6.35 -39.45
CA ASN A 127 0.27 -6.56 -40.22
C ASN A 127 -0.58 -5.29 -40.37
N ALA A 128 -0.62 -4.44 -39.35
CA ALA A 128 -1.25 -3.14 -39.46
C ALA A 128 -0.53 -2.24 -40.47
N ALA A 129 0.81 -2.24 -40.48
CA ALA A 129 1.59 -1.57 -41.53
C ALA A 129 1.33 -2.17 -42.92
N ARG A 130 1.26 -3.50 -43.06
CA ARG A 130 0.92 -4.13 -44.34
C ARG A 130 -0.42 -3.64 -44.89
N ARG A 131 -1.43 -3.43 -44.04
CA ARG A 131 -2.72 -2.86 -44.49
C ARG A 131 -2.56 -1.44 -45.04
N LEU A 132 -1.77 -0.59 -44.38
CA LEU A 132 -1.48 0.77 -44.84
C LEU A 132 -0.63 0.79 -46.13
N LEU A 133 0.18 -0.24 -46.35
CA LEU A 133 1.01 -0.42 -47.54
C LEU A 133 0.32 -1.25 -48.64
N GLU A 134 -0.93 -1.68 -48.42
CA GLU A 134 -1.70 -2.56 -49.32
C GLU A 134 -1.01 -3.91 -49.62
N LEU A 135 -0.30 -4.46 -48.64
CA LEU A 135 0.39 -5.75 -48.69
C LEU A 135 -0.45 -6.87 -48.03
N PRO A 136 -0.25 -8.14 -48.43
CA PRO A 136 -0.95 -9.28 -47.84
C PRO A 136 -0.55 -9.50 -46.38
N VAL A 137 -1.54 -9.64 -45.51
CA VAL A 137 -1.38 -9.91 -44.06
C VAL A 137 -0.81 -11.31 -43.85
N VAL A 138 0.14 -11.45 -42.91
CA VAL A 138 0.78 -12.73 -42.56
C VAL A 138 0.17 -13.28 -41.26
N ARG A 139 0.06 -14.60 -41.13
CA ARG A 139 -0.41 -15.22 -39.87
C ARG A 139 0.63 -15.00 -38.76
N THR A 140 0.21 -14.43 -37.63
CA THR A 140 1.10 -14.12 -36.50
C THR A 140 1.30 -15.33 -35.58
N ALA A 141 2.37 -15.31 -34.78
CA ALA A 141 2.60 -16.31 -33.73
C ALA A 141 1.45 -16.35 -32.70
N GLU A 142 0.88 -15.19 -32.36
CA GLU A 142 -0.31 -15.10 -31.50
C GLU A 142 -1.52 -15.83 -32.11
N ALA A 143 -1.78 -15.62 -33.41
CA ALA A 143 -2.91 -16.26 -34.10
C ALA A 143 -2.74 -17.77 -34.29
N GLN A 144 -1.50 -18.25 -34.30
CA GLN A 144 -1.19 -19.69 -34.26
C GLN A 144 -1.36 -20.23 -32.84
N ALA A 145 -0.87 -19.51 -31.84
CA ALA A 145 -1.03 -19.89 -30.44
C ALA A 145 -2.51 -19.98 -30.03
N GLU A 146 -3.36 -19.04 -30.44
CA GLU A 146 -4.81 -19.08 -30.19
C GLU A 146 -5.50 -20.28 -30.84
N GLU A 147 -5.09 -20.69 -32.05
CA GLU A 147 -5.61 -21.89 -32.69
C GLU A 147 -5.27 -23.14 -31.88
N VAL A 148 -3.98 -23.31 -31.52
CA VAL A 148 -3.53 -24.42 -30.67
C VAL A 148 -4.22 -24.39 -29.31
N TYR A 149 -4.42 -23.21 -28.73
CA TYR A 149 -5.12 -23.06 -27.47
C TYR A 149 -6.59 -23.49 -27.57
N GLY A 150 -7.28 -23.15 -28.67
CA GLY A 150 -8.64 -23.62 -28.95
C GLY A 150 -8.74 -25.14 -29.08
N GLU A 151 -7.75 -25.80 -29.69
CA GLU A 151 -7.65 -27.26 -29.72
C GLU A 151 -7.51 -27.87 -28.32
N ILE A 152 -6.74 -27.22 -27.44
CA ILE A 152 -6.57 -27.64 -26.04
C ILE A 152 -7.86 -27.46 -25.25
N GLU A 153 -8.61 -26.38 -25.47
CA GLU A 153 -9.91 -26.18 -24.84
C GLU A 153 -10.92 -27.25 -25.28
N ALA A 154 -10.95 -27.59 -26.57
CA ALA A 154 -11.76 -28.69 -27.08
C ALA A 154 -11.37 -30.04 -26.45
N LEU A 155 -10.07 -30.30 -26.31
CA LEU A 155 -9.55 -31.50 -25.64
C LEU A 155 -9.98 -31.55 -24.16
N LYS A 156 -9.89 -30.43 -23.44
CA LYS A 156 -10.34 -30.32 -22.05
C LYS A 156 -11.84 -30.61 -21.90
N MET A 157 -12.67 -30.17 -22.85
CA MET A 157 -14.11 -30.48 -22.84
C MET A 157 -14.39 -31.96 -23.10
N GLN A 158 -13.60 -32.61 -23.97
CA GLN A 158 -13.76 -34.03 -24.29
C GLN A 158 -13.25 -34.95 -23.19
N GLN A 159 -12.20 -34.55 -22.48
CA GLN A 159 -11.52 -35.36 -21.47
C GLN A 159 -11.32 -34.56 -20.16
N PRO A 160 -12.40 -34.21 -19.45
CA PRO A 160 -12.31 -33.43 -18.21
C PRO A 160 -11.57 -34.18 -17.09
N ASP A 161 -11.68 -35.50 -17.05
CA ASP A 161 -11.12 -36.36 -16.00
C ASP A 161 -9.63 -36.71 -16.20
N ALA A 162 -8.99 -36.19 -17.26
CA ALA A 162 -7.59 -36.45 -17.58
C ALA A 162 -6.75 -35.15 -17.61
N PRO A 163 -6.57 -34.47 -16.46
CA PRO A 163 -5.87 -33.19 -16.37
C PRO A 163 -4.46 -33.22 -16.94
N ASP A 164 -3.72 -34.31 -16.72
CA ASP A 164 -2.33 -34.44 -17.16
C ASP A 164 -2.15 -34.30 -18.68
N VAL A 165 -3.14 -34.74 -19.46
CA VAL A 165 -3.07 -34.76 -20.93
C VAL A 165 -3.14 -33.35 -21.51
N TRP A 166 -4.10 -32.55 -21.07
CA TRP A 166 -4.26 -31.18 -21.57
C TRP A 166 -3.34 -30.18 -20.84
N ILE A 167 -2.96 -30.40 -19.57
CA ILE A 167 -1.91 -29.61 -18.90
C ILE A 167 -0.59 -29.74 -19.66
N SER A 168 -0.21 -30.96 -20.07
CA SER A 168 1.01 -31.18 -20.86
C SER A 168 0.99 -30.44 -22.20
N ARG A 169 -0.20 -30.27 -22.81
CA ARG A 169 -0.38 -29.49 -24.03
C ARG A 169 -0.29 -27.99 -23.79
N LEU A 170 -0.84 -27.48 -22.68
CA LEU A 170 -0.64 -26.09 -22.25
C LEU A 170 0.84 -25.78 -22.06
N ASP A 171 1.59 -26.69 -21.41
CA ASP A 171 3.03 -26.55 -21.21
C ASP A 171 3.81 -26.56 -22.54
N ALA A 172 3.38 -27.36 -23.52
CA ALA A 172 3.97 -27.37 -24.86
C ALA A 172 3.72 -26.03 -25.57
N LEU A 173 2.49 -25.50 -25.53
CA LEU A 173 2.15 -24.19 -26.10
C LEU A 173 3.00 -23.08 -25.48
N THR A 174 3.18 -23.07 -24.16
CA THR A 174 4.05 -22.10 -23.47
C THR A 174 5.53 -22.19 -23.86
N ARG A 175 6.01 -23.35 -24.30
CA ARG A 175 7.39 -23.53 -24.81
C ARG A 175 7.52 -23.14 -26.28
N GLU A 176 6.52 -23.45 -27.09
CA GLU A 176 6.52 -23.19 -28.54
C GLU A 176 6.28 -21.72 -28.87
N TYR A 177 5.47 -21.02 -28.07
CA TYR A 177 5.08 -19.63 -28.29
C TYR A 177 5.42 -18.71 -27.09
N PRO A 178 6.68 -18.68 -26.59
CA PRO A 178 7.04 -18.15 -25.27
C PRO A 178 6.86 -16.64 -25.11
N THR A 179 6.61 -15.89 -26.18
CA THR A 179 6.45 -14.43 -26.19
C THR A 179 5.00 -13.98 -26.40
N THR A 180 4.05 -14.93 -26.53
CA THR A 180 2.63 -14.65 -26.80
C THR A 180 1.82 -14.42 -25.53
N VAL A 181 0.72 -13.66 -25.64
CA VAL A 181 -0.22 -13.49 -24.53
C VAL A 181 -0.95 -14.80 -24.27
N THR A 182 -1.30 -15.54 -25.33
CA THR A 182 -1.86 -16.90 -25.22
C THR A 182 -0.96 -17.85 -24.44
N ALA A 183 0.37 -17.77 -24.57
CA ALA A 183 1.28 -18.59 -23.77
C ALA A 183 1.29 -18.23 -22.29
N ALA A 184 1.17 -16.94 -21.95
CA ALA A 184 1.03 -16.49 -20.56
C ALA A 184 -0.29 -17.01 -19.95
N ARG A 185 -1.38 -16.93 -20.73
CA ARG A 185 -2.70 -17.50 -20.36
C ARG A 185 -2.61 -19.00 -20.13
N ALA A 186 -1.99 -19.74 -21.05
CA ALA A 186 -1.81 -21.19 -20.95
C ALA A 186 -0.98 -21.59 -19.72
N ALA A 187 0.12 -20.88 -19.46
CA ALA A 187 0.98 -21.14 -18.31
C ALA A 187 0.24 -20.88 -16.98
N TYR A 188 -0.53 -19.80 -16.91
CA TYR A 188 -1.36 -19.49 -15.75
C TYR A 188 -2.46 -20.54 -15.53
N LEU A 189 -3.15 -20.95 -16.60
CA LEU A 189 -4.19 -21.98 -16.53
C LEU A 189 -3.62 -23.33 -16.10
N ALA A 190 -2.42 -23.69 -16.57
CA ALA A 190 -1.72 -24.90 -16.14
C ALA A 190 -1.37 -24.84 -14.64
N ALA A 191 -0.86 -23.70 -14.15
CA ALA A 191 -0.61 -23.51 -12.72
C ALA A 191 -1.89 -23.62 -11.87
N TRP A 192 -2.98 -23.00 -12.34
CA TRP A 192 -4.29 -23.06 -11.69
C TRP A 192 -4.87 -24.47 -11.65
N ALA A 193 -4.72 -25.23 -12.73
CA ALA A 193 -5.19 -26.61 -12.81
C ALA A 193 -4.45 -27.53 -11.83
N ILE A 194 -3.12 -27.36 -11.71
CA ILE A 194 -2.32 -28.12 -10.74
C ILE A 194 -2.76 -27.82 -9.31
N GLU A 195 -3.10 -26.57 -9.01
CA GLU A 195 -3.62 -26.18 -7.69
C GLU A 195 -5.03 -26.72 -7.40
N ASN A 196 -5.97 -26.52 -8.33
CA ASN A 196 -7.40 -26.67 -8.03
C ASN A 196 -8.00 -28.01 -8.49
N ILE A 197 -7.36 -28.69 -9.44
CA ILE A 197 -7.83 -29.98 -9.97
C ILE A 197 -6.93 -31.10 -9.46
N VAL A 198 -5.61 -30.96 -9.61
CA VAL A 198 -4.66 -31.99 -9.15
C VAL A 198 -4.42 -31.91 -7.64
N GLY A 199 -4.47 -30.71 -7.06
CA GLY A 199 -4.30 -30.48 -5.62
C GLY A 199 -2.84 -30.38 -5.16
N ASP A 200 -1.87 -30.31 -6.07
CA ASP A 200 -0.45 -30.19 -5.72
C ASP A 200 -0.06 -28.71 -5.54
N SER A 201 -0.10 -28.25 -4.30
CA SER A 201 0.19 -26.85 -3.94
C SER A 201 1.66 -26.46 -4.17
N VAL A 202 2.61 -27.40 -4.08
CA VAL A 202 4.04 -27.11 -4.25
C VAL A 202 4.38 -26.97 -5.73
N ALA A 203 3.90 -27.92 -6.55
CA ALA A 203 4.05 -27.84 -8.00
C ALA A 203 3.32 -26.62 -8.59
N ALA A 204 2.16 -26.25 -8.02
CA ALA A 204 1.44 -25.04 -8.42
C ALA A 204 2.26 -23.77 -8.15
N GLU A 205 2.88 -23.63 -6.98
CA GLU A 205 3.63 -22.42 -6.64
C GLU A 205 4.86 -22.25 -7.54
N ALA A 206 5.61 -23.32 -7.80
CA ALA A 206 6.72 -23.29 -8.77
C ALA A 206 6.28 -22.85 -10.18
N ARG A 207 5.08 -23.27 -10.61
CA ARG A 207 4.51 -22.87 -11.90
C ARG A 207 4.08 -21.39 -11.88
N TYR A 208 3.45 -20.91 -10.81
CA TYR A 208 3.12 -19.49 -10.66
C TYR A 208 4.35 -18.59 -10.62
N ASP A 209 5.42 -19.02 -9.96
CA ASP A 209 6.72 -18.33 -9.95
C ASP A 209 7.28 -18.19 -11.37
N SER A 210 7.19 -19.26 -12.16
CA SER A 210 7.58 -19.23 -13.58
C SER A 210 6.71 -18.26 -14.40
N VAL A 211 5.41 -18.15 -14.13
CA VAL A 211 4.54 -17.17 -14.83
C VAL A 211 4.99 -15.75 -14.51
N ALA A 212 5.17 -15.44 -13.22
CA ALA A 212 5.61 -14.12 -12.78
C ALA A 212 7.00 -13.76 -13.35
N ALA A 213 7.91 -14.73 -13.45
CA ALA A 213 9.28 -14.51 -13.94
C ALA A 213 9.36 -14.38 -15.47
N ARG A 214 8.63 -15.22 -16.22
CA ARG A 214 8.71 -15.27 -17.70
C ARG A 214 7.78 -14.26 -18.38
N PHE A 215 6.66 -13.91 -17.75
CA PHE A 215 5.62 -13.06 -18.33
C PHE A 215 5.37 -11.81 -17.48
N GLN A 216 6.44 -11.17 -16.99
CA GLN A 216 6.42 -10.06 -16.01
C GLN A 216 5.47 -8.92 -16.35
N ARG A 217 5.21 -8.68 -17.65
CA ARG A 217 4.36 -7.59 -18.15
C ARG A 217 2.96 -8.03 -18.61
N SER A 218 2.57 -9.27 -18.31
CA SER A 218 1.24 -9.80 -18.66
C SER A 218 0.23 -9.58 -17.53
N GLU A 219 -1.06 -9.50 -17.89
CA GLU A 219 -2.16 -9.52 -16.92
C GLU A 219 -2.12 -10.75 -16.00
N TYR A 220 -1.56 -11.86 -16.48
CA TYR A 220 -1.42 -13.10 -15.73
C TYR A 220 -0.34 -13.02 -14.64
N ALA A 221 0.76 -12.29 -14.86
CA ALA A 221 1.74 -12.01 -13.81
C ALA A 221 1.14 -11.12 -12.71
N ASP A 222 0.31 -10.13 -13.08
CA ASP A 222 -0.44 -9.32 -12.11
C ASP A 222 -1.42 -10.17 -11.29
N LEU A 223 -2.10 -11.14 -11.91
CA LEU A 223 -2.97 -12.08 -11.22
C LEU A 223 -2.20 -12.96 -10.22
N VAL A 224 -0.99 -13.42 -10.58
CA VAL A 224 -0.11 -14.16 -9.66
C VAL A 224 0.27 -13.30 -8.45
N GLU A 225 0.66 -12.05 -8.65
CA GLU A 225 1.00 -11.15 -7.55
C GLU A 225 -0.19 -10.85 -6.63
N ARG A 226 -1.38 -10.65 -7.19
CA ARG A 226 -2.62 -10.49 -6.41
C ARG A 226 -2.92 -11.74 -5.57
N ARG A 227 -2.81 -12.94 -6.17
CA ARG A 227 -2.98 -14.21 -5.47
C ARG A 227 -1.96 -14.37 -4.34
N ARG A 228 -0.68 -14.04 -4.57
CA ARG A 228 0.37 -14.07 -3.53
C ARG A 228 0.08 -13.12 -2.38
N ARG A 229 -0.41 -11.91 -2.66
CA ARG A 229 -0.83 -10.95 -1.61
C ARG A 229 -1.99 -11.51 -0.80
N SER A 230 -3.07 -11.93 -1.47
CA SER A 230 -4.23 -12.53 -0.79
C SER A 230 -3.88 -13.74 0.07
N ARG A 231 -2.98 -14.62 -0.40
CA ARG A 231 -2.47 -15.75 0.39
C ARG A 231 -1.61 -15.30 1.55
N ARG A 232 -0.68 -14.36 1.35
CA ARG A 232 0.13 -13.78 2.44
C ARG A 232 -0.76 -13.18 3.51
N ASP A 233 -1.73 -12.36 3.12
CA ASP A 233 -2.65 -11.70 4.04
C ASP A 233 -3.55 -12.72 4.75
N GLY A 234 -4.02 -13.75 4.04
CA GLY A 234 -4.75 -14.88 4.62
C GLY A 234 -3.90 -15.74 5.57
N THR A 235 -2.63 -15.99 5.25
CA THR A 235 -1.68 -16.69 6.14
C THR A 235 -1.29 -15.84 7.33
N LEU A 236 -1.12 -14.52 7.17
CA LEU A 236 -0.88 -13.59 8.26
C LEU A 236 -2.11 -13.49 9.17
N THR A 237 -3.32 -13.53 8.61
CA THR A 237 -4.57 -13.56 9.38
C THR A 237 -4.74 -14.90 10.11
N LYS A 238 -4.42 -16.03 9.45
CA LYS A 238 -4.40 -17.35 10.10
C LYS A 238 -3.33 -17.42 11.17
N MET A 239 -2.10 -17.00 10.89
CA MET A 239 -1.02 -16.90 11.87
C MET A 239 -1.39 -15.98 13.02
N ALA A 240 -2.00 -14.82 12.78
CA ALA A 240 -2.48 -13.92 13.83
C ALA A 240 -3.57 -14.59 14.69
N ARG A 241 -4.49 -15.36 14.09
CA ARG A 241 -5.49 -16.16 14.81
C ARG A 241 -4.87 -17.34 15.56
N THR A 242 -3.91 -18.06 14.96
CA THR A 242 -3.21 -19.18 15.57
C THR A 242 -2.28 -18.71 16.70
N LEU A 243 -1.65 -17.54 16.55
CA LEU A 243 -0.88 -16.84 17.59
C LEU A 243 -1.79 -16.32 18.71
N LYS A 244 -3.02 -15.89 18.39
CA LYS A 244 -4.06 -15.55 19.38
C LYS A 244 -4.53 -16.77 20.17
N THR A 245 -4.61 -17.95 19.57
CA THR A 245 -4.99 -19.21 20.23
C THR A 245 -3.83 -19.91 20.95
N LEU A 246 -2.59 -19.72 20.49
CA LEU A 246 -1.36 -20.22 21.12
C LEU A 246 -0.83 -19.26 22.21
N GLY A 247 -1.64 -18.28 22.63
CA GLY A 247 -1.31 -17.20 23.56
C GLY A 247 -1.03 -17.61 25.01
N GLN A 248 -0.25 -18.67 25.23
CA GLN A 248 0.72 -18.68 26.31
C GLN A 248 2.09 -18.36 25.69
N ALA A 249 2.58 -17.16 26.00
CA ALA A 249 3.93 -16.66 25.70
C ALA A 249 4.24 -16.17 24.27
N VAL A 250 3.34 -15.42 23.63
CA VAL A 250 3.83 -14.26 22.84
C VAL A 250 4.01 -13.12 23.84
N ARG A 251 5.26 -12.82 24.18
CA ARG A 251 5.65 -11.61 24.88
C ARG A 251 5.03 -10.42 24.15
N GLN A 252 4.01 -9.78 24.73
CA GLN A 252 3.43 -8.50 24.27
C GLN A 252 4.43 -7.34 24.51
N GLU A 253 5.69 -7.56 24.20
CA GLU A 253 6.75 -6.68 24.65
C GLU A 253 6.93 -5.53 23.65
N GLU A 254 6.38 -4.39 24.06
CA GLU A 254 6.79 -3.02 23.68
C GLU A 254 6.37 -2.55 22.29
N ARG A 255 5.06 -2.35 22.08
CA ARG A 255 4.60 -1.48 20.97
C ARG A 255 4.99 -0.05 21.26
N LEU A 256 6.06 0.39 20.60
CA LEU A 256 6.47 1.79 20.55
C LEU A 256 5.58 2.52 19.53
N LEU A 257 4.76 3.45 20.01
CA LEU A 257 3.88 4.25 19.14
C LEU A 257 4.39 5.69 19.08
N LEU A 258 4.62 6.20 17.88
CA LEU A 258 5.00 7.61 17.69
C LEU A 258 3.85 8.53 18.14
N ILE A 259 4.18 9.52 18.98
CA ILE A 259 3.27 10.59 19.39
C ILE A 259 3.54 11.84 18.56
N ALA A 260 4.78 12.34 18.57
CA ALA A 260 5.14 13.61 17.94
C ALA A 260 6.66 13.75 17.74
N VAL A 261 7.08 14.75 16.96
CA VAL A 261 8.45 15.26 16.96
C VAL A 261 8.55 16.39 17.98
N GLU A 262 9.62 16.43 18.77
CA GLU A 262 9.92 17.58 19.62
C GLU A 262 10.42 18.74 18.74
N PRO A 263 9.77 19.92 18.82
CA PRO A 263 10.12 21.02 17.95
C PRO A 263 11.44 21.69 18.39
N ASP A 264 12.41 21.80 17.48
CA ASP A 264 13.68 22.52 17.69
C ASP A 264 13.50 24.05 17.85
N SER A 265 12.32 24.58 17.49
CA SER A 265 11.99 26.00 17.56
C SER A 265 10.54 26.20 17.97
N LEU A 266 10.21 27.39 18.49
CA LEU A 266 8.83 27.80 18.83
C LEU A 266 7.99 28.13 17.57
N ASP A 267 8.22 27.44 16.46
CA ASP A 267 7.38 27.58 15.28
C ASP A 267 5.99 26.97 15.55
N SER A 268 4.96 27.77 15.33
CA SER A 268 3.60 27.41 15.74
C SER A 268 3.04 26.21 14.96
N THR A 269 3.53 25.94 13.75
CA THR A 269 3.14 24.72 13.01
C THR A 269 3.67 23.46 13.68
N SER A 270 4.92 23.49 14.12
CA SER A 270 5.56 22.34 14.76
C SER A 270 4.94 22.08 16.14
N MET A 271 4.63 23.15 16.89
CA MET A 271 3.92 23.05 18.16
C MET A 271 2.49 22.53 18.00
N SER A 272 1.74 23.02 17.00
CA SER A 272 0.40 22.53 16.66
C SER A 272 0.41 21.03 16.38
N ARG A 273 1.39 20.51 15.62
CA ARG A 273 1.53 19.08 15.33
C ARG A 273 1.87 18.26 16.57
N LYS A 274 2.69 18.79 17.47
CA LYS A 274 2.99 18.16 18.75
C LYS A 274 1.71 17.99 19.57
N TYR A 275 0.96 19.08 19.79
CA TYR A 275 -0.32 19.01 20.51
C TYR A 275 -1.31 18.06 19.85
N LEU A 276 -1.41 18.05 18.50
CA LEU A 276 -2.26 17.10 17.78
C LEU A 276 -1.88 15.65 18.09
N GLY A 277 -0.59 15.32 18.08
CA GLY A 277 -0.10 13.99 18.40
C GLY A 277 -0.45 13.55 19.83
N PHE A 278 -0.22 14.43 20.80
CA PHE A 278 -0.60 14.20 22.20
C PHE A 278 -2.12 14.07 22.38
N ALA A 279 -2.92 14.88 21.68
CA ALA A 279 -4.38 14.83 21.70
C ALA A 279 -4.90 13.50 21.16
N MET A 280 -4.38 13.06 20.01
CA MET A 280 -4.73 11.77 19.40
C MET A 280 -4.35 10.60 20.31
N ARG A 281 -3.20 10.67 20.98
CA ARG A 281 -2.84 9.68 22.00
C ARG A 281 -3.85 9.67 23.14
N ALA A 282 -4.15 10.82 23.74
CA ALA A 282 -5.09 10.90 24.86
C ALA A 282 -6.47 10.36 24.46
N HIS A 283 -6.91 10.67 23.24
CA HIS A 283 -8.14 10.17 22.65
C HIS A 283 -8.15 8.63 22.56
N ARG A 284 -7.12 7.99 21.99
CA ARG A 284 -7.03 6.51 21.93
C ARG A 284 -7.06 5.81 23.30
N ARG A 285 -6.76 6.55 24.36
CA ARG A 285 -6.77 6.06 25.74
C ARG A 285 -8.01 6.52 26.51
N GLU A 286 -9.03 7.00 25.78
CA GLU A 286 -10.33 7.43 26.31
C GLU A 286 -10.23 8.56 27.35
N GLN A 287 -9.11 9.31 27.35
CA GLN A 287 -8.90 10.48 28.20
C GLN A 287 -9.46 11.72 27.49
N PHE A 288 -10.78 11.74 27.29
CA PHE A 288 -11.48 12.70 26.42
C PHE A 288 -11.29 14.16 26.84
N GLU A 289 -11.37 14.47 28.14
CA GLU A 289 -11.15 15.84 28.64
C GLU A 289 -9.74 16.34 28.29
N ARG A 290 -8.72 15.52 28.56
CA ARG A 290 -7.32 15.85 28.23
C ARG A 290 -7.10 15.94 26.72
N ALA A 291 -7.78 15.10 25.94
CA ALA A 291 -7.71 15.14 24.49
C ALA A 291 -8.30 16.43 23.93
N GLU A 292 -9.44 16.89 24.45
CA GLU A 292 -10.11 18.13 24.08
C GLU A 292 -9.20 19.34 24.26
N ASP A 293 -8.58 19.49 25.42
CA ASP A 293 -7.64 20.57 25.73
C ASP A 293 -6.46 20.59 24.74
N LEU A 294 -5.91 19.41 24.43
CA LEU A 294 -4.77 19.29 23.51
C LEU A 294 -5.18 19.55 22.05
N TYR A 295 -6.38 19.18 21.62
CA TYR A 295 -6.87 19.54 20.28
C TYR A 295 -7.11 21.05 20.17
N ARG A 296 -7.64 21.70 21.22
CA ARG A 296 -7.78 23.16 21.27
C ARG A 296 -6.41 23.84 21.21
N ALA A 297 -5.46 23.41 22.02
CA ALA A 297 -4.09 23.93 21.98
C ALA A 297 -3.46 23.76 20.58
N SER A 298 -3.73 22.65 19.89
CA SER A 298 -3.28 22.46 18.51
C SER A 298 -3.87 23.49 17.54
N LEU A 299 -5.14 23.85 17.69
CA LEU A 299 -5.81 24.87 16.88
C LEU A 299 -5.35 26.29 17.20
N ASP A 300 -5.08 26.59 18.47
CA ASP A 300 -4.60 27.91 18.90
C ASP A 300 -3.21 28.22 18.36
N GLU A 301 -2.31 27.22 18.34
CA GLU A 301 -0.97 27.35 17.75
C GLU A 301 -1.05 27.64 16.25
N GLN A 302 -1.90 26.92 15.51
CA GLN A 302 -2.05 27.12 14.08
C GLN A 302 -3.31 27.93 13.80
N GLN A 303 -3.20 29.27 13.75
CA GLN A 303 -4.30 30.22 13.46
C GLN A 303 -5.12 29.84 12.20
N GLY A 304 -6.05 28.88 12.35
CA GLY A 304 -7.20 28.64 11.51
C GLY A 304 -7.23 27.43 10.58
N ARG A 305 -6.27 26.47 10.53
CA ARG A 305 -6.37 25.33 9.57
C ARG A 305 -5.77 23.99 10.03
N ASN A 306 -6.42 23.32 10.98
CA ASN A 306 -6.09 21.93 11.32
C ASN A 306 -7.34 21.04 11.30
N GLY A 307 -7.66 20.50 10.12
CA GLY A 307 -8.84 19.64 9.94
C GLY A 307 -8.83 18.40 10.83
N ASN A 308 -7.66 17.83 11.14
CA ASN A 308 -7.57 16.66 12.02
C ASN A 308 -7.85 16.99 13.49
N ALA A 309 -7.49 18.20 13.96
CA ALA A 309 -7.86 18.63 15.30
C ALA A 309 -9.37 18.82 15.44
N HIS A 310 -10.03 19.42 14.43
CA HIS A 310 -11.49 19.48 14.38
C HIS A 310 -12.15 18.09 14.30
N ALA A 311 -11.57 17.15 13.55
CA ALA A 311 -12.07 15.78 13.52
C ALA A 311 -12.04 15.13 14.91
N GLY A 312 -10.93 15.31 15.62
CA GLY A 312 -10.75 14.85 17.00
C GLY A 312 -11.74 15.49 17.98
N LEU A 313 -11.87 16.82 17.98
CA LEU A 313 -12.84 17.53 18.81
C LEU A 313 -14.28 17.10 18.54
N GLY A 314 -14.63 16.94 17.27
CA GLY A 314 -15.96 16.49 16.89
C GLY A 314 -16.28 15.09 17.41
N ASP A 315 -15.32 14.18 17.35
CA ASP A 315 -15.47 12.83 17.88
C ASP A 315 -15.45 12.79 19.41
N VAL A 316 -14.60 13.58 20.08
CA VAL A 316 -14.61 13.73 21.54
C VAL A 316 -15.96 14.26 22.04
N ALA A 317 -16.46 15.35 21.44
CA ALA A 317 -17.76 15.92 21.77
C ALA A 317 -18.90 14.91 21.53
N TRP A 318 -18.80 14.10 20.47
CA TRP A 318 -19.74 13.02 20.18
C TRP A 318 -19.77 11.98 21.31
N GLN A 319 -18.60 11.50 21.76
CA GLN A 319 -18.48 10.53 22.85
C GLN A 319 -19.02 11.07 24.19
N GLN A 320 -18.92 12.37 24.40
CA GLN A 320 -19.47 13.06 25.58
C GLN A 320 -20.97 13.37 25.46
N GLY A 321 -21.60 13.11 24.32
CA GLY A 321 -23.02 13.36 24.06
C GLY A 321 -23.37 14.79 23.61
N TYR A 322 -22.38 15.63 23.33
CA TYR A 322 -22.56 16.99 22.79
C TYR A 322 -22.69 16.97 21.26
N TYR A 323 -23.79 16.40 20.76
CA TYR A 323 -23.95 16.10 19.34
C TYR A 323 -23.99 17.33 18.42
N GLU A 324 -24.52 18.47 18.87
CA GLU A 324 -24.58 19.68 18.04
C GLU A 324 -23.17 20.24 17.77
N ASP A 325 -22.39 20.42 18.83
CA ASP A 325 -20.99 20.86 18.77
C ASP A 325 -20.12 19.85 17.99
N ALA A 326 -20.38 18.56 18.19
CA ALA A 326 -19.72 17.49 17.45
C ALA A 326 -19.89 17.68 15.94
N ILE A 327 -21.13 17.89 15.48
CA ILE A 327 -21.43 18.01 14.05
C ILE A 327 -20.81 19.27 13.44
N GLU A 328 -20.77 20.39 14.17
CA GLU A 328 -20.07 21.59 13.72
C GLU A 328 -18.58 21.32 13.49
N HIS A 329 -17.91 20.69 14.45
CA HIS A 329 -16.51 20.33 14.34
C HIS A 329 -16.25 19.32 13.23
N LEU A 330 -17.06 18.27 13.07
CA LEU A 330 -16.90 17.28 12.00
C LEU A 330 -17.07 17.89 10.60
N ARG A 331 -18.03 18.81 10.42
CA ARG A 331 -18.21 19.56 9.16
C ARG A 331 -17.02 20.47 8.88
N THR A 332 -16.52 21.14 9.91
CA THR A 332 -15.33 22.00 9.81
C THR A 332 -14.10 21.17 9.45
N ALA A 333 -13.95 19.98 10.02
CA ALA A 333 -12.88 19.04 9.68
C ALA A 333 -12.89 18.67 8.19
N LEU A 334 -14.07 18.40 7.61
CA LEU A 334 -14.21 18.12 6.19
C LEU A 334 -13.88 19.35 5.32
N LYS A 335 -14.32 20.54 5.73
CA LYS A 335 -14.02 21.81 5.04
C LYS A 335 -12.51 22.10 5.01
N GLU A 336 -11.83 21.85 6.13
CA GLU A 336 -10.38 22.00 6.30
C GLU A 336 -9.59 20.77 5.83
N LYS A 337 -10.24 19.82 5.14
CA LYS A 337 -9.63 18.65 4.50
C LYS A 337 -8.84 17.75 5.47
N ALA A 338 -9.48 17.38 6.58
CA ALA A 338 -8.97 16.35 7.49
C ALA A 338 -8.56 15.09 6.71
N THR A 339 -7.41 14.51 7.08
CA THR A 339 -6.93 13.25 6.52
C THR A 339 -7.61 12.05 7.18
N SER A 340 -7.95 12.17 8.47
CA SER A 340 -8.69 11.17 9.23
C SER A 340 -10.08 10.91 8.64
N LEU A 341 -10.59 9.68 8.80
CA LEU A 341 -11.94 9.30 8.39
C LEU A 341 -12.98 9.47 9.50
N LEU A 342 -12.58 9.87 10.72
CA LEU A 342 -13.50 10.06 11.85
C LEU A 342 -14.73 10.91 11.49
N PRO A 343 -14.63 12.03 10.74
CA PRO A 343 -15.81 12.79 10.35
C PRO A 343 -16.81 11.98 9.55
N GLN A 344 -16.35 11.12 8.64
CA GLN A 344 -17.21 10.30 7.82
C GLN A 344 -17.91 9.20 8.64
N TYR A 345 -17.22 8.57 9.60
CA TYR A 345 -17.82 7.60 10.51
C TYR A 345 -18.94 8.25 11.35
N ARG A 346 -18.65 9.38 12.01
CA ARG A 346 -19.63 10.04 12.88
C ARG A 346 -20.78 10.68 12.12
N LEU A 347 -20.52 11.25 10.94
CA LEU A 347 -21.60 11.77 10.11
C LEU A 347 -22.48 10.64 9.55
N PHE A 348 -21.92 9.48 9.23
CA PHE A 348 -22.73 8.30 8.91
C PHE A 348 -23.69 7.96 10.06
N GLN A 349 -23.15 7.75 11.27
CA GLN A 349 -23.95 7.42 12.46
C GLN A 349 -25.03 8.47 12.74
N TYR A 350 -24.67 9.75 12.66
CA TYR A 350 -25.61 10.86 12.80
C TYR A 350 -26.75 10.81 11.77
N HIS A 351 -26.44 10.64 10.49
CA HIS A 351 -27.45 10.65 9.44
C HIS A 351 -28.36 9.42 9.48
N VAL A 352 -27.87 8.28 9.96
CA VAL A 352 -28.71 7.11 10.26
C VAL A 352 -29.69 7.45 11.38
N GLN A 353 -29.23 8.03 12.50
CA GLN A 353 -30.10 8.43 13.61
C GLN A 353 -31.15 9.47 13.21
N GLN A 354 -30.83 10.36 12.27
CA GLN A 354 -31.76 11.36 11.74
C GLN A 354 -32.68 10.83 10.62
N ALA A 355 -32.64 9.53 10.31
CA ALA A 355 -33.37 8.91 9.21
C ALA A 355 -33.11 9.57 7.83
N GLN A 356 -31.90 10.12 7.63
CA GLN A 356 -31.50 10.79 6.40
C GLN A 356 -30.74 9.83 5.46
N GLN A 357 -31.48 8.95 4.80
CA GLN A 357 -30.97 7.82 3.98
C GLN A 357 -29.90 8.22 2.96
N ASP A 358 -30.13 9.26 2.15
CA ASP A 358 -29.19 9.67 1.09
C ASP A 358 -27.83 10.12 1.67
N SER A 359 -27.88 10.85 2.78
CA SER A 359 -26.68 11.35 3.45
C SER A 359 -25.94 10.21 4.15
N ALA A 360 -26.66 9.29 4.79
CA ALA A 360 -26.07 8.10 5.39
C ALA A 360 -25.37 7.23 4.34
N ASN A 361 -26.04 6.90 3.23
CA ASN A 361 -25.44 6.15 2.12
C ASN A 361 -24.20 6.86 1.57
N ARG A 362 -24.22 8.18 1.43
CA ARG A 362 -23.05 8.96 0.99
C ARG A 362 -21.84 8.72 1.90
N TYR A 363 -22.00 8.79 3.22
CA TYR A 363 -20.88 8.61 4.15
C TYR A 363 -20.46 7.15 4.28
N LEU A 364 -21.39 6.20 4.24
CA LEU A 364 -21.11 4.77 4.19
C LEU A 364 -20.21 4.41 3.00
N ARG A 365 -20.52 4.94 1.81
CA ARG A 365 -19.71 4.79 0.59
C ARG A 365 -18.31 5.38 0.74
N LEU A 366 -18.19 6.53 1.41
CA LEU A 366 -16.89 7.16 1.63
C LEU A 366 -16.01 6.33 2.57
N VAL A 367 -16.58 5.79 3.64
CA VAL A 367 -15.86 4.91 4.58
C VAL A 367 -15.43 3.62 3.89
N THR A 368 -16.37 2.86 3.32
CA THR A 368 -16.09 1.56 2.68
C THR A 368 -15.12 1.64 1.50
N ARG A 369 -15.07 2.77 0.78
CA ARG A 369 -14.07 2.96 -0.30
C ARG A 369 -12.68 3.31 0.22
N ARG A 370 -12.57 4.03 1.34
CA ARG A 370 -11.29 4.57 1.83
C ARG A 370 -10.66 3.74 2.94
N ASP A 371 -11.45 2.99 3.71
CA ASP A 371 -11.01 2.20 4.87
C ASP A 371 -11.22 0.70 4.62
N ARG A 372 -10.63 0.18 3.53
CA ARG A 372 -10.82 -1.21 3.12
C ARG A 372 -10.13 -2.23 4.03
N ASP A 373 -9.29 -1.76 4.95
CA ASP A 373 -8.58 -2.60 5.90
C ASP A 373 -9.34 -2.71 7.24
N ASN A 374 -10.39 -1.90 7.45
CA ASN A 374 -11.24 -2.00 8.63
C ASN A 374 -12.18 -3.23 8.51
N PRO A 375 -12.15 -4.18 9.47
CA PRO A 375 -13.04 -5.35 9.49
C PRO A 375 -14.53 -5.00 9.40
N ASP A 376 -14.97 -3.91 10.04
CA ASP A 376 -16.38 -3.50 10.01
C ASP A 376 -16.78 -2.99 8.62
N ALA A 377 -15.90 -2.21 7.98
CA ALA A 377 -16.11 -1.75 6.61
C ALA A 377 -16.12 -2.92 5.62
N LEU A 378 -15.27 -3.93 5.82
CA LEU A 378 -15.28 -5.17 5.04
C LEU A 378 -16.57 -5.96 5.24
N ALA A 379 -17.04 -6.12 6.48
CA ALA A 379 -18.30 -6.79 6.78
C ALA A 379 -19.50 -6.09 6.11
N VAL A 380 -19.48 -4.76 6.05
CA VAL A 380 -20.47 -3.97 5.30
C VAL A 380 -20.39 -4.26 3.81
N ILE A 381 -19.18 -4.32 3.22
CA ILE A 381 -19.01 -4.65 1.79
C ILE A 381 -19.47 -6.08 1.50
N ASP A 382 -19.15 -7.04 2.36
CA ASP A 382 -19.57 -8.44 2.19
C ASP A 382 -21.11 -8.57 2.23
N ARG A 383 -21.76 -7.81 3.11
CA ARG A 383 -23.22 -7.78 3.23
C ARG A 383 -23.89 -6.98 2.10
N PHE A 384 -23.25 -5.91 1.63
CA PHE A 384 -23.74 -5.00 0.59
C PHE A 384 -22.67 -4.81 -0.51
N PRO A 385 -22.47 -5.79 -1.40
CA PRO A 385 -21.32 -5.81 -2.34
C PRO A 385 -21.24 -4.59 -3.27
N THR A 386 -22.37 -3.97 -3.58
CA THR A 386 -22.46 -2.82 -4.49
C THR A 386 -22.08 -1.51 -3.81
N VAL A 387 -22.05 -1.41 -2.47
CA VAL A 387 -21.85 -0.14 -1.74
C VAL A 387 -20.53 0.54 -2.06
N ALA A 388 -19.46 -0.22 -2.29
CA ALA A 388 -18.14 0.30 -2.63
C ALA A 388 -17.87 0.36 -4.15
N SER A 389 -18.83 -0.07 -4.98
CA SER A 389 -18.70 -0.15 -6.44
C SER A 389 -18.80 1.22 -7.13
N ALA A 390 -18.63 1.24 -8.45
CA ALA A 390 -18.78 2.44 -9.28
C ALA A 390 -20.25 2.91 -9.38
N GLU A 391 -21.19 1.97 -9.37
CA GLU A 391 -22.64 2.20 -9.43
C GLU A 391 -23.29 1.61 -8.18
N PRO A 392 -23.17 2.29 -7.02
CA PRO A 392 -23.67 1.75 -5.78
C PRO A 392 -25.19 1.86 -5.68
N GLU A 393 -25.83 0.80 -5.20
CA GLU A 393 -27.23 0.85 -4.78
C GLU A 393 -27.34 1.56 -3.42
N ASP A 394 -28.46 2.22 -3.16
CA ASP A 394 -28.74 2.80 -1.84
C ASP A 394 -29.25 1.69 -0.92
N VAL A 395 -28.64 1.59 0.25
CA VAL A 395 -29.13 0.72 1.33
C VAL A 395 -30.29 1.42 2.03
N GLU A 396 -31.41 0.73 2.20
CA GLU A 396 -32.60 1.26 2.88
C GLU A 396 -32.31 1.60 4.34
N ILE A 397 -33.00 2.61 4.87
CA ILE A 397 -32.75 3.12 6.23
C ILE A 397 -32.85 2.05 7.32
N ASP A 398 -33.84 1.16 7.24
CA ASP A 398 -34.04 0.07 8.20
C ASP A 398 -32.83 -0.89 8.24
N LEU A 399 -32.14 -1.06 7.10
CA LEU A 399 -30.93 -1.87 7.02
C LEU A 399 -29.70 -1.10 7.50
N LEU A 400 -29.63 0.21 7.21
CA LEU A 400 -28.56 1.09 7.68
C LEU A 400 -28.50 1.16 9.21
N GLU A 401 -29.64 1.17 9.89
CA GLU A 401 -29.72 1.14 11.37
C GLU A 401 -29.10 -0.13 11.98
N THR A 402 -29.01 -1.22 11.20
CA THR A 402 -28.38 -2.48 11.65
C THR A 402 -26.87 -2.53 11.43
N ILE A 403 -26.28 -1.53 10.77
CA ILE A 403 -24.85 -1.50 10.46
C ILE A 403 -24.09 -1.00 11.69
N GLN A 404 -23.21 -1.85 12.23
CA GLN A 404 -22.21 -1.47 13.20
C GLN A 404 -20.92 -1.15 12.45
N LEU A 405 -20.51 0.11 12.49
CA LEU A 405 -19.36 0.62 11.76
C LEU A 405 -18.61 1.59 12.65
N GLU A 406 -17.55 1.11 13.28
CA GLU A 406 -16.69 1.91 14.15
C GLU A 406 -15.33 2.20 13.51
N PRO A 407 -14.73 3.37 13.77
CA PRO A 407 -13.40 3.69 13.29
C PRO A 407 -12.35 2.85 14.02
N SER A 408 -11.33 2.39 13.28
CA SER A 408 -10.16 1.75 13.87
C SER A 408 -9.25 2.75 14.60
N ASP A 409 -8.41 2.26 15.53
CA ASP A 409 -7.36 3.04 16.19
C ASP A 409 -6.45 3.81 15.22
N ASP A 410 -6.26 3.31 14.00
CA ASP A 410 -5.41 3.95 12.99
C ASP A 410 -6.01 5.27 12.49
N ASN A 411 -7.34 5.45 12.58
CA ASN A 411 -8.01 6.73 12.31
C ASN A 411 -7.68 7.82 13.35
N LEU A 412 -7.13 7.41 14.50
CA LEU A 412 -6.61 8.24 15.60
C LEU A 412 -5.07 8.24 15.65
N ARG A 413 -4.41 8.03 14.50
CA ARG A 413 -2.96 8.09 14.35
C ARG A 413 -2.58 8.96 13.16
N GLN A 414 -1.39 9.56 13.25
CA GLN A 414 -0.74 10.20 12.11
C GLN A 414 0.40 9.31 11.61
N PRO A 415 0.56 9.17 10.28
CA PRO A 415 1.71 8.45 9.75
C PRO A 415 3.00 9.21 10.08
N ALA A 416 4.11 8.51 10.27
CA ALA A 416 5.42 9.12 10.57
C ALA A 416 5.81 10.24 9.59
N ALA A 417 5.46 10.08 8.30
CA ALA A 417 5.67 11.09 7.26
C ALA A 417 4.97 12.44 7.52
N PHE A 418 3.87 12.47 8.29
CA PHE A 418 3.21 13.71 8.72
C PHE A 418 4.15 14.58 9.56
N TYR A 419 4.99 13.94 10.38
CA TYR A 419 6.00 14.59 11.21
C TYR A 419 7.34 14.78 10.47
N GLY A 420 7.44 14.38 9.21
CA GLY A 420 8.67 14.45 8.43
C GLY A 420 9.66 13.31 8.68
N ILE A 421 9.25 12.30 9.45
CA ILE A 421 10.06 11.11 9.75
C ILE A 421 10.00 10.14 8.56
N VAL A 422 11.16 9.60 8.19
CA VAL A 422 11.31 8.53 7.20
C VAL A 422 11.66 7.22 7.91
N GLU A 423 12.67 7.25 8.78
CA GLU A 423 13.04 6.11 9.61
C GLU A 423 12.47 6.32 11.02
N GLN A 424 11.60 5.40 11.44
CA GLN A 424 10.94 5.48 12.74
C GLN A 424 11.91 5.10 13.87
N PRO A 425 11.71 5.63 15.08
CA PRO A 425 12.48 5.18 16.23
C PRO A 425 12.18 3.71 16.53
N LEU A 426 13.20 2.95 16.92
CA LEU A 426 13.07 1.52 17.22
C LEU A 426 13.79 1.21 18.54
N VAL A 427 13.25 0.29 19.33
CA VAL A 427 13.93 -0.19 20.53
C VAL A 427 15.21 -0.93 20.11
N ARG A 428 16.36 -0.46 20.59
CA ARG A 428 17.68 -1.09 20.39
C ARG A 428 18.03 -2.02 21.55
N ALA A 429 17.72 -1.60 22.77
CA ALA A 429 17.89 -2.41 23.97
C ALA A 429 16.81 -2.02 24.99
N ALA A 430 16.07 -3.01 25.45
CA ALA A 430 15.06 -2.86 26.50
C ALA A 430 15.62 -3.33 27.85
N VAL A 431 15.11 -2.75 28.93
CA VAL A 431 15.34 -3.21 30.30
C VAL A 431 14.04 -3.82 30.81
N ALA A 432 14.08 -5.08 31.24
CA ALA A 432 12.89 -5.73 31.78
C ALA A 432 12.46 -5.02 33.08
N ALA A 433 11.22 -4.56 33.13
CA ALA A 433 10.66 -4.02 34.35
C ALA A 433 10.45 -5.14 35.38
N GLN A 434 10.89 -4.87 36.61
CA GLN A 434 10.70 -5.81 37.71
C GLN A 434 9.27 -5.68 38.23
N TYR A 435 8.58 -6.81 38.38
CA TYR A 435 7.27 -6.83 39.00
C TYR A 435 7.39 -6.34 40.46
N PRO A 436 6.69 -5.28 40.88
CA PRO A 436 6.86 -4.73 42.21
C PRO A 436 6.47 -5.73 43.30
N PRO A 437 7.30 -5.93 44.35
CA PRO A 437 7.05 -6.94 45.37
C PRO A 437 5.84 -6.62 46.27
N SER A 438 5.44 -5.35 46.35
CA SER A 438 4.24 -4.90 47.07
C SER A 438 2.95 -5.03 46.26
N ALA A 439 3.03 -5.38 44.97
CA ALA A 439 1.87 -5.50 44.11
C ALA A 439 1.26 -6.91 44.10
N SER A 440 -0.05 -7.01 43.88
CA SER A 440 -0.80 -8.27 43.91
C SER A 440 -1.69 -8.51 42.69
N ASP A 441 -1.66 -7.62 41.69
CA ASP A 441 -2.53 -7.69 40.52
C ASP A 441 -1.73 -7.49 39.22
N SER A 442 -2.34 -7.74 38.07
CA SER A 442 -1.77 -7.36 36.78
C SER A 442 -2.18 -5.94 36.41
N ALA A 443 -1.29 -5.18 35.77
CA ALA A 443 -1.56 -3.81 35.37
C ALA A 443 -0.89 -3.49 34.04
N THR A 444 -1.38 -2.49 33.31
CA THR A 444 -0.67 -1.94 32.16
C THR A 444 -0.36 -0.47 32.43
N VAL A 445 0.93 -0.12 32.42
CA VAL A 445 1.38 1.26 32.58
C VAL A 445 1.71 1.82 31.20
N ILE A 446 1.31 3.07 30.95
CA ILE A 446 1.61 3.80 29.73
C ILE A 446 2.52 4.96 30.06
N VAL A 447 3.64 5.04 29.35
CA VAL A 447 4.69 6.03 29.58
C VAL A 447 4.99 6.77 28.28
N ASP A 448 5.09 8.10 28.37
CA ASP A 448 5.57 8.96 27.30
C ASP A 448 7.08 9.14 27.43
N VAL A 449 7.79 8.93 26.33
CA VAL A 449 9.25 9.00 26.29
C VAL A 449 9.70 9.95 25.21
N LEU A 450 10.47 10.97 25.58
CA LEU A 450 11.26 11.76 24.66
C LEU A 450 12.55 11.02 24.35
N ILE A 451 12.70 10.56 23.11
CA ILE A 451 13.91 9.93 22.61
C ILE A 451 14.78 11.02 21.97
N THR A 452 16.03 11.15 22.43
CA THR A 452 16.99 12.12 21.88
C THR A 452 17.55 11.68 20.53
N ARG A 453 18.29 12.59 19.89
CA ARG A 453 19.05 12.32 18.65
C ARG A 453 20.11 11.22 18.81
N GLU A 454 20.52 10.91 20.03
CA GLU A 454 21.46 9.82 20.36
C GLU A 454 20.74 8.50 20.68
N GLY A 455 19.40 8.50 20.66
CA GLY A 455 18.60 7.32 20.99
C GLY A 455 18.54 7.02 22.49
N ARG A 456 18.68 8.05 23.34
CA ARG A 456 18.52 7.92 24.80
C ARG A 456 17.15 8.49 25.23
N PRO A 457 16.52 7.95 26.28
CA PRO A 457 15.43 8.64 26.95
C PRO A 457 15.95 9.93 27.62
N ASP A 458 15.28 11.06 27.39
CA ASP A 458 15.56 12.33 28.09
C ASP A 458 14.46 12.68 29.09
N SER A 459 13.20 12.60 28.66
CA SER A 459 12.04 12.81 29.53
C SER A 459 11.14 11.58 29.48
N VAL A 460 10.93 10.95 30.64
CA VAL A 460 10.07 9.78 30.82
C VAL A 460 8.92 10.21 31.73
N ARG A 461 7.70 10.25 31.20
CA ARG A 461 6.52 10.75 31.92
C ARG A 461 5.44 9.70 31.95
N ALA A 462 4.98 9.37 33.15
CA ALA A 462 3.81 8.52 33.27
C ALA A 462 2.58 9.22 32.66
N PHE A 463 1.83 8.48 31.86
CA PHE A 463 0.56 8.93 31.32
C PHE A 463 -0.62 8.26 32.01
N LEU A 464 -0.59 6.93 32.10
CA LEU A 464 -1.58 6.10 32.79
C LEU A 464 -0.88 4.99 33.56
N GLY A 465 -1.41 4.64 34.73
CA GLY A 465 -0.86 3.63 35.61
C GLY A 465 -0.87 4.08 37.06
N GLU A 466 -0.79 3.14 37.97
CA GLU A 466 -0.82 3.38 39.41
C GLU A 466 0.46 2.85 40.07
N GLU A 467 0.78 3.38 41.25
CA GLU A 467 1.84 2.82 42.07
C GLU A 467 1.44 1.43 42.60
N PRO A 468 2.39 0.49 42.74
CA PRO A 468 3.83 0.63 42.55
C PRO A 468 4.34 0.34 41.11
N PHE A 469 3.44 0.01 40.17
CA PHE A 469 3.82 -0.35 38.79
C PHE A 469 4.36 0.84 38.01
N LEU A 470 3.84 2.03 38.28
CA LEU A 470 4.23 3.26 37.62
C LEU A 470 5.72 3.55 37.82
N SER A 471 6.19 3.56 39.08
CA SER A 471 7.61 3.78 39.39
C SER A 471 8.51 2.71 38.77
N ALA A 472 8.08 1.44 38.78
CA ALA A 472 8.83 0.35 38.17
C ALA A 472 8.94 0.48 36.64
N ALA A 473 7.87 0.92 35.97
CA ALA A 473 7.84 1.13 34.54
C ALA A 473 8.74 2.29 34.12
N VAL A 474 8.64 3.43 34.81
CA VAL A 474 9.47 4.61 34.53
C VAL A 474 10.95 4.26 34.70
N SER A 475 11.33 3.62 35.80
CA SER A 475 12.71 3.22 36.06
C SER A 475 13.26 2.26 35.00
N ALA A 476 12.44 1.32 34.52
CA ALA A 476 12.83 0.42 33.44
C ALA A 476 13.08 1.20 32.13
N VAL A 477 12.14 2.06 31.75
CA VAL A 477 12.18 2.83 30.49
C VAL A 477 13.36 3.82 30.45
N GLU A 478 13.76 4.42 31.57
CA GLU A 478 14.98 5.23 31.67
C GLU A 478 16.25 4.46 31.29
N GLY A 479 16.24 3.13 31.46
CA GLY A 479 17.32 2.24 31.07
C GLY A 479 17.36 1.92 29.56
N TYR A 480 16.32 2.24 28.79
CA TYR A 480 16.20 1.81 27.40
C TYR A 480 17.19 2.52 26.48
N ARG A 481 17.45 1.91 25.33
CA ARG A 481 18.18 2.52 24.22
C ARG A 481 17.39 2.32 22.94
N PHE A 482 17.40 3.33 22.09
CA PHE A 482 16.67 3.37 20.84
C PHE A 482 17.60 3.63 19.66
N TYR A 483 17.19 3.21 18.47
CA TYR A 483 17.57 3.89 17.25
C TYR A 483 16.76 5.18 17.16
N ALA A 484 17.44 6.31 16.92
CA ALA A 484 16.77 7.60 16.78
C ALA A 484 15.93 7.65 15.51
N ALA A 485 14.89 8.49 15.50
CA ALA A 485 14.13 8.76 14.28
C ALA A 485 14.96 9.62 13.32
N GLU A 486 14.80 9.42 12.02
CA GLU A 486 15.52 10.19 10.99
C GLU A 486 14.59 10.80 9.94
N ASP A 487 14.94 12.01 9.49
CA ASP A 487 14.27 12.67 8.36
C ASP A 487 14.85 12.23 7.00
N ARG A 488 14.30 12.77 5.89
CA ARG A 488 14.78 12.50 4.53
C ARG A 488 16.24 12.88 4.26
N SER A 489 16.86 13.68 5.12
CA SER A 489 18.25 14.12 5.02
C SER A 489 19.14 13.36 6.00
N GLU A 490 18.67 12.23 6.54
CA GLU A 490 19.37 11.40 7.54
C GLU A 490 19.69 12.17 8.83
N ARG A 491 18.96 13.28 9.08
CA ARG A 491 19.13 14.03 10.33
C ARG A 491 18.30 13.36 11.42
N ARG A 492 18.97 13.06 12.53
CA ARG A 492 18.35 12.49 13.71
C ARG A 492 17.46 13.53 14.40
N MET A 493 16.28 13.08 14.80
CA MET A 493 15.23 13.91 15.37
C MET A 493 14.92 13.48 16.80
N GLU A 494 14.51 14.44 17.62
CA GLU A 494 13.95 14.15 18.93
C GLU A 494 12.46 13.85 18.78
N VAL A 495 11.99 12.75 19.37
CA VAL A 495 10.63 12.26 19.15
C VAL A 495 10.00 11.78 20.45
N TRP A 496 8.73 12.09 20.62
CA TRP A 496 7.89 11.54 21.66
C TRP A 496 7.27 10.24 21.19
N VAL A 497 7.37 9.22 22.04
CA VAL A 497 6.76 7.91 21.81
C VAL A 497 5.98 7.47 23.04
N GLU A 498 4.96 6.67 22.82
CA GLU A 498 4.18 5.98 23.84
C GLU A 498 4.70 4.56 23.97
N ILE A 499 4.97 4.13 25.19
CA ILE A 499 5.32 2.74 25.53
C ILE A 499 4.26 2.21 26.49
N ALA A 500 3.59 1.13 26.09
CA ALA A 500 2.68 0.39 26.96
C ALA A 500 3.41 -0.83 27.56
N MET A 501 3.45 -0.89 28.89
CA MET A 501 4.18 -1.89 29.64
C MET A 501 3.22 -2.73 30.49
N PRO A 502 2.97 -3.98 30.10
CA PRO A 502 2.16 -4.90 30.89
C PRO A 502 3.00 -5.48 32.04
N PHE A 503 2.44 -5.43 33.24
CA PHE A 503 2.88 -6.19 34.41
C PHE A 503 1.92 -7.35 34.60
N VAL A 504 2.44 -8.56 34.51
CA VAL A 504 1.67 -9.78 34.73
C VAL A 504 2.09 -10.34 36.09
N LEU A 505 1.09 -10.73 36.89
CA LEU A 505 1.34 -11.39 38.16
C LEU A 505 2.25 -12.60 37.95
N PRO A 506 3.43 -12.69 38.61
CA PRO A 506 4.33 -13.82 38.47
C PRO A 506 3.62 -15.08 38.95
N THR A 507 3.44 -16.06 38.07
CA THR A 507 3.01 -17.39 38.51
C THR A 507 4.15 -17.97 39.34
N PRO A 508 3.92 -18.51 40.56
CA PRO A 508 4.98 -19.17 41.30
C PRO A 508 5.58 -20.25 40.40
N ALA A 509 6.88 -20.12 40.13
CA ALA A 509 7.61 -21.14 39.41
C ALA A 509 7.36 -22.48 40.10
N ALA A 510 7.05 -23.50 39.32
CA ALA A 510 7.15 -24.89 39.78
C ALA A 510 8.64 -25.18 40.04
N ASP A 511 9.13 -24.72 41.19
CA ASP A 511 10.36 -25.22 41.79
C ASP A 511 10.11 -26.68 42.15
N GLY A 512 10.70 -27.59 41.38
CA GLY A 512 10.74 -29.00 41.71
C GLY A 512 10.31 -29.96 40.61
N ILE A 513 10.90 -29.88 39.42
CA ILE A 513 11.21 -31.11 38.68
C ILE A 513 12.69 -31.03 38.30
N GLU A 514 13.54 -31.51 39.23
CA GLU A 514 14.85 -32.04 38.88
C GLU A 514 14.63 -33.04 37.73
N ALA A 515 15.17 -32.70 36.56
CA ALA A 515 15.31 -33.64 35.46
C ALA A 515 16.26 -34.76 35.90
N ALA A 516 15.72 -35.80 36.52
CA ALA A 516 16.37 -37.09 36.64
C ALA A 516 16.52 -37.65 35.23
N VAL A 517 17.68 -37.41 34.63
CA VAL A 517 18.14 -38.13 33.44
C VAL A 517 18.32 -39.60 33.84
N ALA A 518 17.32 -40.43 33.55
CA ALA A 518 17.49 -41.87 33.54
C ALA A 518 18.22 -42.26 32.23
N PRO A 519 19.24 -43.15 32.28
CA PRO A 519 20.01 -43.52 31.11
C PRO A 519 19.17 -44.36 30.15
N VAL A 520 19.40 -44.14 28.87
CA VAL A 520 18.82 -44.92 27.76
C VAL A 520 19.34 -46.35 27.84
N ASP A 521 18.48 -47.27 28.28
CA ASP A 521 18.74 -48.70 28.17
C ASP A 521 18.54 -49.14 26.71
N THR A 522 19.60 -49.72 26.18
CA THR A 522 19.71 -50.29 24.84
C THR A 522 18.67 -51.40 24.65
N LEU A 523 17.77 -51.23 23.68
CA LEU A 523 16.93 -52.30 23.16
C LEU A 523 17.83 -53.37 22.52
N ASN A 524 17.97 -54.48 23.25
CA ASN A 524 18.56 -55.71 22.74
C ASN A 524 17.48 -56.56 22.07
N VAL A 525 17.91 -57.21 21.00
CA VAL A 525 17.12 -57.91 19.99
C VAL A 525 16.73 -59.32 20.46
N ASP A 526 15.56 -59.77 19.99
CA ASP A 526 15.04 -61.16 19.88
C ASP A 526 14.62 -61.96 21.12
N SER A 527 13.32 -62.29 21.19
CA SER A 527 12.84 -63.66 20.88
C SER A 527 11.34 -63.80 21.15
N ALA A 528 10.53 -63.82 20.08
CA ALA A 528 9.15 -64.29 20.12
C ALA A 528 9.14 -65.80 19.82
N ALA A 529 9.06 -66.63 20.85
CA ALA A 529 8.72 -68.04 20.71
C ALA A 529 7.19 -68.17 20.72
N GLY A 530 6.61 -68.29 19.53
CA GLY A 530 5.23 -68.73 19.34
C GLY A 530 5.13 -70.26 19.48
N THR A 531 4.23 -70.71 20.34
CA THR A 531 3.55 -72.01 20.32
C THR A 531 2.12 -71.67 20.72
N ARG A 532 1.02 -72.16 20.14
CA ARG A 532 0.72 -73.36 19.35
C ARG A 532 -0.78 -73.24 18.99
N VAL A 533 -1.22 -73.53 17.76
CA VAL A 533 -2.46 -74.27 17.46
C VAL A 533 -2.32 -74.89 16.07
N GLU A 534 -2.48 -76.23 16.05
CA GLU A 534 -2.66 -77.20 14.95
C GLU A 534 -1.51 -77.48 13.97
#